data_AF-A0A4D7DH92-F1
#
_entry.id   AF-A0A4D7DH92-F1
#
_cell.length_a   1.000
_cell.length_b   1.000
_cell.length_c   1.000
_cell.angle_alpha   90.00
_cell.angle_beta   90.00
_cell.angle_gamma   90.00
#
_symmetry.space_group_name_H-M   'P 1'
#
loop_
_entity.id
_entity.type
_entity.pdbx_description
1 polymer ?
#
loop_
_entity_poly.entity_id
_entity_poly.type
_entity_poly.pdbx_seq_one_letter_code
_entity_poly.pdbx_strand_id
1 'polypeptide(L)'
;MARKFGLDWMVATDHGGPNHSKVNHDHAYPELLRSRQLVPELVQFFGMEFDTPGSDHSSIIVPAGDDEADRLRELEKGYGAREAWPRDPSRNSEGRMLDALRTMDAQQPKPVLFAHHPSRSATGMGKYGLTTPSELRGWNDTAPEVAIGMEGAPGHQAAGQVGESVGPSRYAAYFRRCDPARGLWRFPDHGWFRPDDRAAWRLLGFHAG
;
A
#
# COMPACT_ATOMS: atom_id res chain seq x y z
N MET A 1 -2.89 -19.83 5.79
CA MET A 1 -2.32 -19.34 7.07
C MET A 1 -3.35 -18.56 7.88
N ALA A 2 -4.01 -17.55 7.30
CA ALA A 2 -5.09 -16.76 7.93
C ALA A 2 -6.10 -17.57 8.76
N ARG A 3 -6.67 -18.64 8.17
CA ARG A 3 -7.58 -19.57 8.89
C ARG A 3 -7.02 -20.09 10.22
N LYS A 4 -5.73 -20.44 10.28
CA LYS A 4 -5.10 -20.98 11.51
C LYS A 4 -5.05 -19.95 12.64
N PHE A 5 -5.09 -18.67 12.30
CA PHE A 5 -5.06 -17.55 13.24
C PHE A 5 -6.46 -16.95 13.48
N GLY A 6 -7.53 -17.61 13.00
CA GLY A 6 -8.90 -17.16 13.23
C GLY A 6 -9.27 -15.86 12.52
N LEU A 7 -8.61 -15.52 11.42
CA LEU A 7 -9.02 -14.39 10.58
C LEU A 7 -10.26 -14.76 9.77
N ASP A 8 -11.23 -13.86 9.72
CA ASP A 8 -12.45 -14.02 8.92
C ASP A 8 -12.26 -13.60 7.45
N TRP A 9 -11.28 -12.73 7.19
CA TRP A 9 -10.95 -12.27 5.86
C TRP A 9 -9.46 -11.99 5.67
N MET A 10 -9.02 -11.94 4.42
CA MET A 10 -7.69 -11.52 4.02
C MET A 10 -7.71 -10.86 2.64
N VAL A 11 -6.62 -10.18 2.30
CA VAL A 11 -6.34 -9.67 0.96
C VAL A 11 -5.07 -10.35 0.48
N ALA A 12 -5.10 -10.90 -0.74
CA ALA A 12 -3.88 -11.35 -1.40
C ALA A 12 -3.24 -10.15 -2.11
N THR A 13 -2.06 -9.73 -1.66
CA THR A 13 -1.28 -8.64 -2.23
C THR A 13 0.12 -9.14 -2.60
N ASP A 14 0.64 -8.66 -3.72
CA ASP A 14 2.05 -8.83 -4.12
C ASP A 14 2.63 -7.46 -4.46
N HIS A 15 3.96 -7.35 -4.38
CA HIS A 15 4.68 -6.11 -4.62
C HIS A 15 4.79 -5.85 -6.13
N GLY A 16 4.43 -4.64 -6.55
CA GLY A 16 4.55 -4.21 -7.94
C GLY A 16 5.99 -4.25 -8.48
N GLY A 17 6.11 -4.00 -9.79
CA GLY A 17 7.37 -3.99 -10.49
C GLY A 17 7.20 -4.10 -12.00
N PRO A 18 8.28 -4.19 -12.78
CA PRO A 18 8.16 -4.14 -14.23
C PRO A 18 7.35 -5.32 -14.80
N ASN A 19 6.29 -5.01 -15.54
CA ASN A 19 5.29 -5.95 -16.09
C ASN A 19 4.60 -6.83 -15.04
N HIS A 20 4.55 -6.40 -13.77
CA HIS A 20 3.96 -7.19 -12.70
C HIS A 20 2.45 -7.37 -12.90
N SER A 21 1.75 -6.39 -13.51
CA SER A 21 0.33 -6.50 -13.83
C SER A 21 -0.02 -7.76 -14.65
N LYS A 22 0.89 -8.21 -15.52
CA LYS A 22 0.72 -9.45 -16.29
C LYS A 22 0.90 -10.68 -15.41
N VAL A 23 1.92 -10.68 -14.55
CA VAL A 23 2.22 -11.81 -13.66
C VAL A 23 1.09 -12.00 -12.64
N ASN A 24 0.66 -10.91 -12.01
CA ASN A 24 -0.40 -10.91 -11.01
C ASN A 24 -1.73 -11.44 -11.62
N HIS A 25 -2.06 -10.97 -12.82
CA HIS A 25 -3.25 -11.42 -13.56
C HIS A 25 -3.16 -12.88 -14.04
N ASP A 26 -2.07 -13.26 -14.72
CA ASP A 26 -1.98 -14.56 -15.40
C ASP A 26 -1.60 -15.71 -14.46
N HIS A 27 -1.03 -15.43 -13.28
CA HIS A 27 -0.54 -16.44 -12.35
C HIS A 27 -1.13 -16.33 -10.94
N ALA A 28 -1.06 -15.16 -10.29
CA ALA A 28 -1.50 -15.04 -8.90
C ALA A 28 -3.03 -15.15 -8.77
N TYR A 29 -3.79 -14.55 -9.70
CA TYR A 29 -5.25 -14.59 -9.66
C TYR A 29 -5.84 -16.00 -9.81
N PRO A 30 -5.39 -16.87 -10.76
CA PRO A 30 -5.80 -18.27 -10.78
C PRO A 30 -5.56 -19.03 -9.47
N GLU A 31 -4.45 -18.76 -8.78
CA GLU A 31 -4.15 -19.37 -7.48
C GLU A 31 -5.07 -18.84 -6.36
N LEU A 32 -5.45 -17.55 -6.40
CA LEU A 32 -6.47 -17.00 -5.50
C LEU A 32 -7.82 -17.72 -5.70
N LEU A 33 -8.25 -17.91 -6.96
CA LEU A 33 -9.51 -18.62 -7.26
C LEU A 33 -9.48 -20.06 -6.72
N ARG A 34 -8.35 -20.75 -6.90
CA ARG A 34 -8.14 -22.08 -6.31
C ARG A 34 -8.19 -22.05 -4.78
N SER A 35 -7.58 -21.05 -4.15
CA SER A 35 -7.59 -20.87 -2.70
C SER A 35 -9.00 -20.62 -2.15
N ARG A 36 -9.83 -19.85 -2.86
CA ARG A 36 -11.25 -19.66 -2.49
C ARG A 36 -12.06 -20.96 -2.51
N GLN A 37 -11.75 -21.87 -3.44
CA GLN A 37 -12.39 -23.20 -3.48
C GLN A 37 -11.91 -24.10 -2.32
N LEU A 38 -10.64 -23.99 -1.93
CA LEU A 38 -10.04 -24.84 -0.90
C LEU A 38 -10.32 -24.36 0.53
N VAL A 39 -10.62 -23.07 0.71
CA VAL A 39 -10.87 -22.43 2.01
C VAL A 39 -12.07 -21.48 1.91
N PRO A 40 -13.29 -22.00 1.63
CA PRO A 40 -14.48 -21.18 1.39
C PRO A 40 -14.97 -20.42 2.62
N GLU A 41 -14.56 -20.82 3.83
CA GLU A 41 -14.90 -20.16 5.09
C GLU A 41 -14.16 -18.83 5.31
N LEU A 42 -13.08 -18.58 4.57
CA LEU A 42 -12.28 -17.36 4.66
C LEU A 42 -12.61 -16.45 3.48
N VAL A 43 -13.04 -15.21 3.76
CA VAL A 43 -13.25 -14.21 2.70
C VAL A 43 -11.89 -13.75 2.17
N GLN A 44 -11.64 -13.93 0.88
CA GLN A 44 -10.35 -13.62 0.27
C GLN A 44 -10.55 -12.57 -0.83
N PHE A 45 -10.07 -11.35 -0.60
CA PHE A 45 -10.06 -10.29 -1.61
C PHE A 45 -8.79 -10.35 -2.46
N PHE A 46 -8.90 -9.86 -3.70
CA PHE A 46 -7.72 -9.59 -4.52
C PHE A 46 -7.28 -8.14 -4.35
N GLY A 47 -5.96 -7.92 -4.39
CA GLY A 47 -5.39 -6.61 -4.17
C GLY A 47 -3.92 -6.55 -4.58
N MET A 48 -3.26 -5.44 -4.24
CA MET A 48 -1.83 -5.29 -4.49
C MET A 48 -1.18 -4.29 -3.52
N GLU A 49 0.13 -4.45 -3.32
CA GLU A 49 0.98 -3.36 -2.85
C GLU A 49 1.35 -2.52 -4.08
N PHE A 50 0.63 -1.40 -4.23
CA PHE A 50 0.73 -0.51 -5.36
C PHE A 50 1.98 0.38 -5.24
N ASP A 51 2.79 0.38 -6.30
CA ASP A 51 3.86 1.36 -6.51
C ASP A 51 3.24 2.74 -6.77
N THR A 52 2.87 3.43 -5.70
CA THR A 52 2.10 4.67 -5.74
C THR A 52 2.87 5.77 -6.47
N PRO A 53 2.29 6.37 -7.53
CA PRO A 53 2.92 7.49 -8.22
C PRO A 53 3.20 8.67 -7.28
N GLY A 54 4.45 9.13 -7.25
CA GLY A 54 4.85 10.30 -6.50
C GLY A 54 4.91 10.11 -4.98
N SER A 55 4.66 8.91 -4.47
CA SER A 55 4.57 8.63 -3.04
C SER A 55 5.37 7.39 -2.62
N ASP A 56 5.18 6.89 -1.39
CA ASP A 56 5.76 5.62 -0.93
C ASP A 56 5.02 4.44 -1.58
N HIS A 57 4.24 3.66 -0.82
CA HIS A 57 3.40 2.58 -1.33
C HIS A 57 1.97 2.72 -0.80
N SER A 58 1.04 1.95 -1.36
CA SER A 58 -0.34 1.88 -0.88
C SER A 58 -0.93 0.51 -1.13
N SER A 59 -1.85 0.08 -0.26
CA SER A 59 -2.64 -1.13 -0.48
C SER A 59 -3.89 -0.81 -1.27
N ILE A 60 -4.15 -1.57 -2.33
CA ILE A 60 -5.43 -1.58 -3.04
C ILE A 60 -6.17 -2.88 -2.68
N ILE A 61 -7.44 -2.76 -2.31
CA ILE A 61 -8.35 -3.89 -2.15
C ILE A 61 -9.47 -3.75 -3.18
N VAL A 62 -9.62 -4.76 -4.04
CA VAL A 62 -10.67 -4.80 -5.06
C VAL A 62 -11.83 -5.66 -4.56
N PRO A 63 -13.09 -5.19 -4.64
CA PRO A 63 -14.23 -6.01 -4.30
C PRO A 63 -14.34 -7.20 -5.25
N ALA A 64 -14.60 -8.37 -4.66
CA ALA A 64 -14.69 -9.61 -5.41
C ALA A 64 -15.80 -9.59 -6.47
N GLY A 65 -15.50 -10.14 -7.63
CA GLY A 65 -16.39 -10.19 -8.79
C GLY A 65 -15.68 -10.82 -9.99
N ASP A 66 -16.44 -11.12 -11.03
CA ASP A 66 -15.92 -11.85 -12.21
C ASP A 66 -14.80 -11.08 -12.94
N ASP A 67 -14.75 -9.76 -12.78
CA ASP A 67 -13.82 -8.84 -13.43
C ASP A 67 -12.74 -8.26 -12.50
N GLU A 68 -12.64 -8.72 -11.24
CA GLU A 68 -11.79 -8.09 -10.23
C GLU A 68 -10.30 -8.06 -10.62
N ALA A 69 -9.84 -9.10 -11.35
CA ALA A 69 -8.46 -9.18 -11.83
C ALA A 69 -8.19 -8.21 -12.97
N ASP A 70 -9.14 -8.03 -13.88
CA ASP A 70 -9.03 -7.08 -14.99
C ASP A 70 -9.03 -5.64 -14.47
N ARG A 71 -9.91 -5.33 -13.50
CA ARG A 71 -9.94 -4.03 -12.83
C ARG A 71 -8.64 -3.72 -12.10
N LEU A 72 -8.07 -4.69 -11.38
CA LEU A 72 -6.77 -4.50 -10.73
C LEU A 72 -5.64 -4.30 -11.75
N ARG A 73 -5.64 -5.11 -12.82
CA ARG A 73 -4.64 -5.03 -13.89
C ARG A 73 -4.69 -3.69 -14.62
N GLU A 74 -5.88 -3.14 -14.88
CA GLU A 74 -6.06 -1.82 -15.46
C GLU A 74 -5.34 -0.75 -14.62
N LEU A 75 -5.56 -0.77 -13.30
CA LEU A 75 -4.96 0.17 -12.37
C LEU A 75 -3.43 0.04 -12.34
N GLU A 76 -2.93 -1.19 -12.17
CA GLU A 76 -1.49 -1.43 -12.10
C GLU A 76 -0.78 -1.07 -13.41
N LYS A 77 -1.29 -1.60 -14.54
CA LYS A 77 -0.75 -1.34 -15.87
C LYS A 77 -0.80 0.15 -16.20
N GLY A 78 -1.93 0.78 -15.90
CA GLY A 78 -2.19 2.18 -16.18
C GLY A 78 -1.31 3.11 -15.37
N TYR A 79 -1.12 2.85 -14.08
CA TYR A 79 -0.64 3.85 -13.13
C TYR A 79 0.56 3.45 -12.29
N GLY A 80 0.87 2.16 -12.11
CA GLY A 80 1.98 1.71 -11.26
C GLY A 80 3.30 2.38 -11.65
N ALA A 81 3.94 3.04 -10.69
CA ALA A 81 5.13 3.86 -10.94
C ALA A 81 6.34 3.04 -11.42
N ARG A 82 6.37 1.74 -11.11
CA ARG A 82 7.44 0.80 -11.51
C ARG A 82 7.01 -0.25 -12.54
N GLU A 83 5.77 -0.17 -13.03
CA GLU A 83 5.21 -1.15 -13.97
C GLU A 83 5.92 -1.16 -15.33
N ALA A 84 6.41 -0.01 -15.81
CA ALA A 84 7.01 0.09 -17.14
C ALA A 84 8.41 -0.54 -17.22
N TRP A 85 8.66 -1.27 -18.31
CA TRP A 85 9.99 -1.71 -18.72
C TRP A 85 10.31 -1.26 -20.16
N PRO A 86 11.40 -0.53 -20.41
CA PRO A 86 12.30 0.09 -19.42
C PRO A 86 11.59 1.06 -18.48
N ARG A 87 12.22 1.36 -17.34
CA ARG A 87 11.65 2.28 -16.34
C ARG A 87 11.35 3.64 -16.96
N ASP A 88 10.13 4.12 -16.76
CA ASP A 88 9.67 5.45 -17.19
C ASP A 88 9.48 6.36 -15.96
N PRO A 89 10.39 7.33 -15.73
CA PRO A 89 10.29 8.26 -14.60
C PRO A 89 9.05 9.15 -14.63
N SER A 90 8.44 9.39 -15.80
CA SER A 90 7.26 10.25 -15.93
C SER A 90 6.02 9.68 -15.23
N ARG A 91 6.03 8.37 -14.95
CA ARG A 91 4.96 7.68 -14.21
C ARG A 91 4.94 7.98 -12.72
N ASN A 92 6.00 8.57 -12.17
CA ASN A 92 6.16 8.78 -10.73
C ASN A 92 5.93 10.24 -10.31
N SER A 93 4.68 10.67 -10.30
CA SER A 93 4.28 12.03 -9.88
C SER A 93 2.93 12.04 -9.15
N GLU A 94 2.70 13.06 -8.33
CA GLU A 94 1.43 13.23 -7.61
C GLU A 94 0.22 13.33 -8.57
N GLY A 95 0.35 14.08 -9.67
CA GLY A 95 -0.71 14.18 -10.67
C GLY A 95 -1.14 12.83 -11.24
N ARG A 96 -0.17 11.92 -11.45
CA ARG A 96 -0.45 10.55 -11.91
C ARG A 96 -1.19 9.72 -10.85
N MET A 97 -0.97 9.98 -9.57
CA MET A 97 -1.73 9.36 -8.50
C MET A 97 -3.17 9.90 -8.45
N LEU A 98 -3.36 11.21 -8.65
CA LEU A 98 -4.71 11.78 -8.74
C LEU A 98 -5.49 11.22 -9.95
N ASP A 99 -4.81 10.97 -11.08
CA ASP A 99 -5.43 10.28 -12.22
C ASP A 99 -5.81 8.84 -11.87
N ALA A 100 -4.95 8.12 -11.16
CA ALA A 100 -5.24 6.75 -10.71
C ALA A 100 -6.49 6.72 -9.81
N LEU A 101 -6.59 7.66 -8.86
CA LEU A 101 -7.74 7.78 -7.96
C LEU A 101 -9.03 8.10 -8.68
N ARG A 102 -9.00 8.98 -9.70
CA ARG A 102 -10.18 9.24 -10.56
C ARG A 102 -10.61 7.98 -11.30
N THR A 103 -9.67 7.17 -11.78
CA THR A 103 -9.98 5.89 -12.44
C THR A 103 -10.58 4.90 -11.45
N MET A 104 -10.03 4.79 -10.24
CA MET A 104 -10.60 3.95 -9.18
C MET A 104 -12.02 4.40 -8.79
N ASP A 105 -12.25 5.70 -8.67
CA ASP A 105 -13.57 6.26 -8.31
C ASP A 105 -14.63 6.00 -9.40
N ALA A 106 -14.21 5.88 -10.65
CA ALA A 106 -15.08 5.53 -11.77
C ALA A 106 -15.39 4.02 -11.87
N GLN A 107 -14.65 3.15 -11.19
CA GLN A 107 -14.90 1.70 -11.21
C GLN A 107 -16.19 1.35 -10.45
N GLN A 108 -16.87 0.30 -10.91
CA GLN A 108 -18.02 -0.28 -10.21
C GLN A 108 -17.85 -1.79 -10.08
N PRO A 109 -17.86 -2.35 -8.86
CA PRO A 109 -17.79 -1.65 -7.57
C PRO A 109 -16.44 -0.93 -7.35
N LYS A 110 -16.42 0.14 -6.54
CA LYS A 110 -15.20 0.91 -6.24
C LYS A 110 -14.22 0.10 -5.38
N PRO A 111 -12.91 0.12 -5.67
CA PRO A 111 -11.89 -0.39 -4.74
C PRO A 111 -11.69 0.57 -3.57
N VAL A 112 -10.96 0.11 -2.55
CA VAL A 112 -10.44 0.96 -1.48
C VAL A 112 -8.92 0.99 -1.51
N LEU A 113 -8.35 2.12 -1.10
CA LEU A 113 -6.94 2.41 -1.08
C LEU A 113 -6.51 2.96 0.28
N PHE A 114 -5.42 2.40 0.81
CA PHE A 114 -4.79 2.83 2.06
C PHE A 114 -3.33 3.20 1.81
N ALA A 115 -2.90 4.38 2.25
CA ALA A 115 -1.47 4.72 2.21
C ALA A 115 -0.67 3.83 3.17
N HIS A 116 0.44 3.24 2.72
CA HIS A 116 1.31 2.46 3.61
C HIS A 116 2.05 3.41 4.56
N HIS A 117 1.84 3.23 5.87
CA HIS A 117 2.65 3.75 6.98
C HIS A 117 3.57 4.91 6.59
N PRO A 118 3.01 6.10 6.31
CA PRO A 118 3.73 7.12 5.53
C PRO A 118 4.87 7.82 6.29
N SER A 119 5.10 7.43 7.56
CA SER A 119 6.23 7.85 8.40
C SER A 119 7.46 6.97 8.16
N ARG A 120 7.32 5.81 7.53
CA ARG A 120 8.41 4.86 7.26
C ARG A 120 9.59 5.50 6.54
N SER A 121 9.32 6.38 5.59
CA SER A 121 10.33 7.07 4.79
C SER A 121 10.83 8.38 5.41
N ALA A 122 10.34 8.76 6.59
CA ALA A 122 10.81 9.95 7.30
C ALA A 122 12.30 9.84 7.67
N THR A 123 13.05 10.92 7.43
CA THR A 123 14.50 10.97 7.70
C THR A 123 14.86 11.49 9.09
N GLY A 124 13.87 11.94 9.87
CA GLY A 124 14.08 12.57 11.18
C GLY A 124 12.77 12.83 11.93
N MET A 125 12.87 13.09 13.24
CA MET A 125 11.76 13.57 14.05
C MET A 125 11.13 14.80 13.41
N GLY A 126 9.81 14.83 13.36
CA GLY A 126 9.04 15.95 12.79
C GLY A 126 9.24 16.14 11.30
N LYS A 127 9.86 15.22 10.56
CA LYS A 127 9.93 15.26 9.09
C LYS A 127 8.89 14.32 8.49
N TYR A 128 8.21 14.75 7.44
CA TYR A 128 7.37 13.87 6.64
C TYR A 128 8.23 12.93 5.78
N GLY A 129 7.67 11.77 5.46
CA GLY A 129 8.27 10.81 4.53
C GLY A 129 8.03 11.21 3.08
N LEU A 130 7.99 10.21 2.20
CA LEU A 130 7.64 10.38 0.78
C LEU A 130 6.16 10.69 0.55
N THR A 131 5.33 10.58 1.60
CA THR A 131 3.91 10.93 1.56
C THR A 131 3.63 11.98 2.63
N THR A 132 3.12 13.13 2.19
CA THR A 132 2.80 14.28 3.05
C THR A 132 1.31 14.31 3.44
N PRO A 133 0.95 14.99 4.55
CA PRO A 133 -0.46 15.20 4.89
C PRO A 133 -1.28 15.90 3.80
N SER A 134 -0.67 16.83 3.05
CA SER A 134 -1.31 17.49 1.92
C SER A 134 -1.63 16.54 0.77
N GLU A 135 -0.74 15.59 0.47
CA GLU A 135 -1.01 14.56 -0.55
C GLU A 135 -2.16 13.64 -0.10
N LEU A 136 -2.15 13.17 1.15
CA LEU A 136 -3.25 12.34 1.68
C LEU A 136 -4.60 13.07 1.64
N ARG A 137 -4.58 14.37 1.93
CA ARG A 137 -5.76 15.24 1.80
C ARG A 137 -6.21 15.33 0.34
N GLY A 138 -5.30 15.59 -0.59
CA GLY A 138 -5.59 15.60 -2.03
C GLY A 138 -6.15 14.27 -2.53
N TRP A 139 -5.68 13.14 -2.00
CA TRP A 139 -6.19 11.82 -2.37
C TRP A 139 -7.63 11.63 -1.92
N ASN A 140 -7.91 11.93 -0.65
CA ASN A 140 -9.26 11.83 -0.11
C ASN A 140 -10.23 12.81 -0.76
N ASP A 141 -9.79 14.03 -1.08
CA ASP A 141 -10.62 15.02 -1.79
C ASP A 141 -10.90 14.58 -3.25
N THR A 142 -10.00 13.81 -3.86
CA THR A 142 -10.16 13.31 -5.25
C THR A 142 -11.09 12.10 -5.33
N ALA A 143 -11.01 11.18 -4.38
CA ALA A 143 -11.80 9.95 -4.37
C ALA A 143 -12.12 9.53 -2.93
N PRO A 144 -13.09 10.18 -2.25
CA PRO A 144 -13.31 10.03 -0.81
C PRO A 144 -13.81 8.64 -0.38
N GLU A 145 -14.43 7.90 -1.30
CA GLU A 145 -14.89 6.51 -1.06
C GLU A 145 -13.82 5.47 -1.40
N VAL A 146 -12.73 5.89 -2.07
CA VAL A 146 -11.60 5.03 -2.44
C VAL A 146 -10.43 5.24 -1.49
N ALA A 147 -9.91 6.46 -1.39
CA ALA A 147 -8.77 6.81 -0.53
C ALA A 147 -9.24 7.09 0.89
N ILE A 148 -9.34 6.03 1.71
CA ILE A 148 -10.05 6.06 2.99
C ILE A 148 -9.16 6.00 4.23
N GLY A 149 -7.83 6.00 4.08
CA GLY A 149 -6.93 6.08 5.23
C GLY A 149 -5.51 5.64 4.97
N MET A 150 -4.86 5.19 6.04
CA MET A 150 -3.48 4.73 6.03
C MET A 150 -3.28 3.58 7.01
N GLU A 151 -2.29 2.74 6.73
CA GLU A 151 -1.87 1.66 7.62
C GLU A 151 -0.88 2.21 8.65
N GLY A 152 -1.14 2.01 9.95
CA GLY A 152 -0.32 2.60 11.02
C GLY A 152 0.98 1.86 11.32
N ALA A 153 1.00 0.53 11.21
CA ALA A 153 2.15 -0.30 11.54
C ALA A 153 2.95 -0.68 10.28
N PRO A 154 4.29 -0.59 10.26
CA PRO A 154 5.09 -0.95 9.09
C PRO A 154 4.92 -2.43 8.70
N GLY A 155 4.77 -2.69 7.40
CA GLY A 155 4.93 -4.03 6.80
C GLY A 155 6.37 -4.56 6.91
N HIS A 156 6.60 -5.81 6.46
CA HIS A 156 7.85 -6.60 6.64
C HIS A 156 8.11 -7.19 8.05
N GLN A 157 7.08 -7.45 8.84
CA GLN A 157 7.22 -8.12 10.14
C GLN A 157 7.88 -9.53 10.04
N ALA A 158 7.73 -10.21 8.89
CA ALA A 158 8.38 -11.50 8.61
C ALA A 158 9.91 -11.40 8.41
N ALA A 159 10.45 -10.20 8.17
CA ALA A 159 11.88 -10.04 8.00
C ALA A 159 12.65 -10.04 9.34
N GLY A 160 11.96 -9.93 10.47
CA GLY A 160 12.51 -10.28 11.78
C GLY A 160 12.53 -11.79 12.06
N GLN A 161 11.89 -12.61 11.20
CA GLN A 161 11.78 -14.07 11.36
C GLN A 161 12.81 -14.85 10.53
N VAL A 162 13.56 -14.19 9.64
CA VAL A 162 14.73 -14.78 8.96
C VAL A 162 15.91 -14.81 9.95
N GLY A 163 15.92 -15.84 10.79
CA GLY A 163 17.09 -16.24 11.57
C GLY A 163 18.21 -16.79 10.68
N GLU A 164 19.43 -16.73 11.24
CA GLU A 164 20.83 -17.00 10.79
C GLU A 164 21.16 -17.91 9.56
N SER A 165 20.18 -18.55 8.95
CA SER A 165 20.33 -19.60 7.93
C SER A 165 20.47 -19.13 6.49
N VAL A 166 20.33 -17.84 6.21
CA VAL A 166 20.58 -17.25 4.88
C VAL A 166 21.67 -16.19 5.04
N GLY A 167 22.77 -16.35 4.30
CA GLY A 167 23.90 -15.41 4.28
C GLY A 167 23.48 -13.95 4.09
N PRO A 168 24.39 -12.97 4.28
CA PRO A 168 24.02 -11.57 4.53
C PRO A 168 23.00 -11.09 3.50
N SER A 169 21.76 -10.99 3.97
CA SER A 169 20.65 -10.54 3.14
C SER A 169 20.91 -9.09 2.75
N ARG A 170 20.23 -8.59 1.70
CA ARG A 170 20.15 -7.15 1.43
C ARG A 170 19.74 -6.32 2.67
N TYR A 171 19.15 -7.00 3.67
CA TYR A 171 18.82 -6.54 5.02
C TYR A 171 20.04 -6.15 5.88
N ALA A 172 21.18 -6.85 5.81
CA ALA A 172 22.38 -6.46 6.55
C ALA A 172 22.96 -5.12 6.07
N ALA A 173 22.74 -4.75 4.80
CA ALA A 173 23.03 -3.42 4.29
C ALA A 173 21.96 -2.38 4.71
N TYR A 174 20.70 -2.80 4.83
CA TYR A 174 19.56 -1.98 5.24
C TYR A 174 19.61 -1.57 6.73
N PHE A 175 20.01 -2.49 7.62
CA PHE A 175 20.11 -2.28 9.08
C PHE A 175 21.51 -1.96 9.61
N ARG A 176 22.57 -1.92 8.78
CA ARG A 176 23.87 -1.36 9.24
C ARG A 176 23.76 0.08 9.77
N ARG A 177 22.66 0.78 9.48
CA ARG A 177 22.32 2.11 10.03
C ARG A 177 21.26 2.10 11.15
N CYS A 178 20.73 0.94 11.54
CA CYS A 178 19.65 0.81 12.53
C CYS A 178 19.88 -0.40 13.44
N ASP A 179 20.04 -0.15 14.74
CA ASP A 179 20.05 -1.18 15.78
C ASP A 179 18.79 -2.07 15.69
N PRO A 180 18.92 -3.40 15.50
CA PRO A 180 17.78 -4.31 15.35
C PRO A 180 16.89 -4.37 16.60
N ALA A 181 17.42 -4.05 17.79
CA ALA A 181 16.64 -3.96 19.01
C ALA A 181 15.74 -2.70 19.06
N ARG A 182 15.92 -1.78 18.11
CA ARG A 182 15.19 -0.50 18.01
C ARG A 182 14.43 -0.34 16.68
N GLY A 183 14.32 -1.42 15.90
CA GLY A 183 13.65 -1.42 14.59
C GLY A 183 12.16 -1.07 14.62
N LEU A 184 11.56 -0.99 15.81
CA LEU A 184 10.18 -0.55 16.04
C LEU A 184 10.05 0.96 16.31
N TRP A 185 11.15 1.70 16.48
CA TRP A 185 11.11 3.02 17.13
C TRP A 185 12.07 4.04 16.54
N ARG A 186 12.27 4.08 15.21
CA ARG A 186 13.10 5.19 14.68
C ARG A 186 12.41 6.52 14.91
N PHE A 187 11.08 6.59 14.79
CA PHE A 187 10.21 7.62 15.36
C PHE A 187 8.84 6.99 15.62
N PRO A 188 8.36 6.87 16.87
CA PRO A 188 6.96 6.56 17.12
C PRO A 188 6.09 7.51 16.29
N ASP A 189 4.98 7.00 15.79
CA ASP A 189 3.77 7.65 15.28
C ASP A 189 3.23 8.85 16.10
N HIS A 190 3.90 9.21 17.19
CA HIS A 190 3.73 10.44 17.95
C HIS A 190 4.33 11.66 17.21
N GLY A 191 3.69 12.09 16.12
CA GLY A 191 4.09 13.34 15.48
C GLY A 191 3.44 13.72 14.16
N TRP A 192 2.35 13.06 13.75
CA TRP A 192 1.62 13.41 12.52
C TRP A 192 0.88 14.76 12.59
N PHE A 193 0.60 15.23 13.80
CA PHE A 193 -0.11 16.48 14.01
C PHE A 193 0.88 17.52 14.52
N ARG A 194 1.46 18.28 13.60
CA ARG A 194 2.00 19.58 14.03
C ARG A 194 0.82 20.49 14.37
N PRO A 195 0.89 21.30 15.44
CA PRO A 195 -0.21 22.20 15.82
C PRO A 195 -0.62 23.20 14.72
N ASP A 196 0.25 23.46 13.74
CA ASP A 196 0.04 24.35 12.60
C ASP A 196 -0.52 23.65 11.34
N ASP A 197 -0.57 22.31 11.30
CA ASP A 197 -0.96 21.55 10.11
C ASP A 197 -2.47 21.30 10.05
N ARG A 198 -3.22 22.31 9.57
CA ARG A 198 -4.69 22.27 9.45
C ARG A 198 -5.21 21.15 8.54
N ALA A 199 -4.39 20.60 7.64
CA ALA A 199 -4.79 19.53 6.72
C ALA A 199 -4.88 18.16 7.43
N ALA A 200 -3.97 17.91 8.37
CA ALA A 200 -3.97 16.68 9.16
C ALA A 200 -5.22 16.57 10.06
N TRP A 201 -5.61 17.65 10.75
CA TRP A 201 -6.74 17.67 11.69
C TRP A 201 -8.10 17.37 11.05
N ARG A 202 -8.30 17.76 9.77
CA ARG A 202 -9.55 17.50 9.05
C ARG A 202 -9.68 16.06 8.55
N LEU A 203 -8.57 15.34 8.38
CA LEU A 203 -8.55 13.93 7.97
C LEU A 203 -9.23 12.99 8.98
N LEU A 204 -9.37 13.43 10.23
CA LEU A 204 -10.03 12.71 11.32
C LEU A 204 -11.40 13.30 11.72
N GLY A 205 -11.94 14.25 10.94
CA GLY A 205 -13.24 14.86 11.25
C GLY A 205 -13.26 15.83 12.45
N PHE A 206 -12.10 16.20 13.01
CA PHE A 206 -12.05 17.19 14.08
C PHE A 206 -12.15 18.61 13.50
N HIS A 207 -13.23 19.31 13.83
CA HIS A 207 -13.34 20.75 13.61
C HIS A 207 -12.55 21.45 14.73
N ALA A 208 -11.51 22.20 14.36
CA ALA A 208 -10.90 23.16 15.28
C ALA A 208 -11.92 24.25 15.57
N GLY A 209 -12.36 24.33 16.82
CA GLY A 209 -13.08 25.49 17.36
C GLY A 209 -12.18 26.70 17.53
#